data_AF-A0A1E5GEJ3-F1
#
_entry.id   AF-A0A1E5GEJ3-F1
#
_cell.length_a   1.000
_cell.length_b   1.000
_cell.length_c   1.000
_cell.angle_alpha   90.00
_cell.angle_beta   90.00
_cell.angle_gamma   90.00
#
_symmetry.space_group_name_H-M   'P 1'
#
loop_
_entity.id
_entity.type
_entity.pdbx_description
1 polymer ?
#
loop_
_entity_poly.entity_id
_entity_poly.type
_entity_poly.pdbx_seq_one_letter_code
_entity_poly.pdbx_strand_id
1 'polypeptide(L)'
;MVNIASDIGVATGAVSGINAVSVNKGTQVSLGKSNVSSMKQGSEVNNQLLSDLSQLIECVKEQSQKFPKIAEIIAIEDSKIKF
;
A
#
# COMPACT_ATOMS: atom_id res chain seq x y z
N MET A 1 1.71 -10.25 32.50
CA MET A 1 1.28 -9.45 31.34
C MET A 1 2.54 -8.90 30.69
N VAL A 2 2.74 -9.15 29.40
CA VAL A 2 3.81 -8.48 28.63
C VAL A 2 3.43 -7.00 28.55
N ASN A 3 4.35 -6.10 28.88
CA ASN A 3 4.12 -4.67 28.69
C ASN A 3 3.98 -4.44 27.19
N ILE A 4 2.83 -3.93 26.73
CA ILE A 4 2.68 -3.46 25.35
C ILE A 4 3.38 -2.11 25.28
N ALA A 5 4.72 -2.14 25.21
CA ALA A 5 5.52 -0.94 25.03
C ALA A 5 5.53 -0.57 23.55
N SER A 6 5.36 0.72 23.25
CA SER A 6 5.47 1.19 21.87
C SER A 6 6.89 1.05 21.28
N ASP A 7 6.96 0.64 20.02
CA ASP A 7 8.17 0.74 19.20
C ASP A 7 7.87 1.47 17.87
N ILE A 8 7.97 2.79 17.93
CA ILE A 8 7.76 3.68 16.77
C ILE A 8 8.79 3.38 15.67
N GLY A 9 10.01 2.99 16.03
CA GLY A 9 11.07 2.68 15.08
C GLY A 9 10.74 1.44 14.24
N VAL A 10 10.28 0.37 14.89
CA VAL A 10 9.84 -0.86 14.22
C VAL A 10 8.60 -0.61 13.36
N ALA A 11 7.61 0.15 13.86
CA ALA A 11 6.42 0.50 13.09
C ALA A 11 6.77 1.32 11.83
N THR A 12 7.65 2.30 11.96
CA THR A 12 8.11 3.14 10.84
C THR A 12 8.94 2.34 9.85
N GLY A 13 9.83 1.47 10.35
CA GLY A 13 10.63 0.55 9.54
C GLY A 13 9.75 -0.39 8.70
N ALA A 14 8.72 -0.98 9.30
CA ALA A 14 7.77 -1.84 8.59
C ALA A 14 7.02 -1.10 7.46
N VAL A 15 6.61 0.14 7.72
CA VAL A 15 5.93 0.98 6.73
C VAL A 15 6.85 1.43 5.58
N SER A 16 8.14 1.61 5.85
CA SER A 16 9.10 2.03 4.83
C SER A 16 9.18 1.05 3.65
N GLY A 17 9.13 -0.26 3.93
CA GLY A 17 9.12 -1.31 2.91
C GLY A 17 7.87 -1.27 2.04
N ILE A 18 6.71 -0.97 2.64
CA ILE A 18 5.43 -0.81 1.92
C ILE A 18 5.48 0.43 1.03
N ASN A 19 6.03 1.54 1.53
CA ASN A 19 6.15 2.79 0.76
C ASN A 19 7.10 2.66 -0.44
N ALA A 20 8.13 1.80 -0.35
CA ALA A 20 9.06 1.52 -1.44
C ALA A 20 8.43 0.75 -2.60
N VAL A 21 7.28 0.07 -2.39
CA VAL A 21 6.57 -0.63 -3.47
C VAL A 21 6.02 0.39 -4.48
N SER A 22 6.44 0.29 -5.73
CA SER A 22 5.91 1.10 -6.81
C SER A 22 5.62 0.21 -8.02
N VAL A 23 4.63 0.61 -8.80
CA VAL A 23 4.30 -0.05 -10.07
C VAL A 23 4.41 1.00 -11.15
N ASN A 24 4.96 0.62 -12.29
CA ASN A 24 5.01 1.50 -13.45
C ASN A 24 3.58 1.79 -13.91
N LYS A 25 3.09 3.00 -13.60
CA LYS A 25 1.80 3.50 -14.06
C LYS A 25 1.97 3.98 -15.50
N GLY A 26 1.09 3.54 -16.41
CA GLY A 26 0.97 4.16 -17.75
C GLY A 26 1.41 3.35 -18.97
N THR A 27 1.85 2.09 -18.82
CA THR A 27 2.03 1.23 -19.99
C THR A 27 0.69 0.64 -20.39
N GLN A 28 0.10 1.15 -21.47
CA GLN A 28 -1.14 0.61 -22.04
C GLN A 28 -0.82 -0.27 -23.23
N VAL A 29 -1.45 -1.44 -23.28
CA VAL A 29 -1.45 -2.30 -24.45
C VAL A 29 -2.47 -1.73 -25.43
N SER A 30 -2.01 -1.40 -26.64
CA SER A 30 -2.85 -0.99 -27.76
C SER A 30 -2.66 -1.95 -28.92
N LEU A 31 -3.75 -2.56 -29.37
CA LEU A 31 -3.78 -3.50 -30.49
C LEU A 31 -4.34 -2.79 -31.72
N GLY A 32 -3.59 -1.82 -32.23
CA GLY A 32 -4.08 -0.76 -33.13
C GLY A 32 -4.93 -1.18 -34.33
N LYS A 33 -4.71 -2.35 -34.93
CA LYS A 33 -5.50 -2.85 -36.09
C LYS A 33 -6.33 -4.11 -35.81
N SER A 34 -6.30 -4.63 -34.59
CA SER A 34 -6.96 -5.91 -34.31
C SER A 34 -8.48 -5.75 -34.29
N ASN A 35 -9.17 -6.54 -35.11
CA ASN A 35 -10.64 -6.57 -35.17
C ASN A 35 -11.22 -7.80 -34.45
N VAL A 36 -10.38 -8.68 -33.91
CA VAL A 36 -10.81 -9.86 -33.15
C VAL A 36 -11.31 -9.41 -31.77
N SER A 37 -12.57 -9.72 -31.46
CA SER A 37 -13.23 -9.27 -30.22
C SER A 37 -12.46 -9.66 -28.95
N SER A 38 -12.01 -10.93 -28.86
CA SER A 38 -11.24 -11.41 -27.70
C SER A 38 -9.91 -10.69 -27.49
N MET A 39 -9.27 -10.23 -28.57
CA MET A 39 -8.03 -9.45 -28.49
C MET A 39 -8.29 -8.06 -27.90
N LYS A 40 -9.37 -7.39 -28.32
CA LYS A 40 -9.78 -6.10 -27.76
C LYS A 40 -10.09 -6.22 -26.28
N GLN A 41 -10.92 -7.20 -25.92
CA GLN A 41 -11.26 -7.48 -24.53
C GLN A 41 -10.01 -7.80 -23.68
N GLY A 42 -9.07 -8.57 -24.23
CA GLY A 42 -7.79 -8.84 -23.58
C GLY A 42 -6.98 -7.57 -23.29
N SER A 43 -6.93 -6.62 -24.25
CA SER A 43 -6.24 -5.34 -24.04
C SER A 43 -6.94 -4.47 -22.99
N GLU A 44 -8.26 -4.47 -22.94
CA GLU A 44 -9.03 -3.74 -21.93
C GLU A 44 -8.77 -4.28 -20.52
N VAL A 45 -8.89 -5.61 -20.34
CA VAL A 45 -8.64 -6.27 -19.06
C VAL A 45 -7.20 -6.04 -18.60
N ASN A 46 -6.21 -6.17 -19.49
CA ASN A 46 -4.82 -5.92 -19.15
C ASN A 46 -4.58 -4.47 -18.68
N ASN A 47 -5.18 -3.50 -19.38
CA ASN A 47 -5.03 -2.08 -19.03
C ASN A 47 -5.74 -1.74 -17.72
N GLN A 48 -6.88 -2.37 -17.45
CA GLN A 48 -7.61 -2.21 -16.18
C GLN A 48 -6.82 -2.82 -15.01
N LEU A 49 -6.24 -4.01 -15.18
CA LEU A 49 -5.51 -4.72 -14.13
C LEU A 49 -4.34 -3.90 -13.56
N LEU A 50 -3.60 -3.20 -14.42
CA LEU A 50 -2.51 -2.32 -13.98
C LEU A 50 -3.02 -1.11 -13.18
N SER A 51 -4.18 -0.57 -13.58
CA SER A 51 -4.83 0.52 -12.84
C SER A 51 -5.31 0.06 -11.46
N ASP A 52 -5.99 -1.08 -11.41
CA ASP A 52 -6.53 -1.63 -10.17
C ASP A 52 -5.42 -2.02 -9.19
N LEU A 53 -4.33 -2.62 -9.69
CA LEU A 53 -3.16 -2.94 -8.88
C LEU A 53 -2.50 -1.69 -8.32
N SER A 54 -2.41 -0.62 -9.13
CA SER A 54 -1.89 0.67 -8.67
C SER A 54 -2.75 1.26 -7.55
N GLN A 55 -4.08 1.23 -7.69
CA GLN A 55 -5.00 1.72 -6.66
C GLN A 55 -4.91 0.89 -5.38
N LEU A 56 -4.82 -0.44 -5.50
CA LEU A 56 -4.67 -1.32 -4.34
C LEU A 56 -3.41 -0.98 -3.54
N ILE A 57 -2.28 -0.77 -4.21
CA ILE A 57 -1.01 -0.41 -3.55
C ILE A 57 -1.13 0.93 -2.85
N GLU A 58 -1.81 1.90 -3.45
CA GLU A 58 -2.06 3.21 -2.84
C GLU A 58 -2.91 3.07 -1.57
N CYS A 59 -4.01 2.31 -1.62
CA CYS A 59 -4.81 2.01 -0.44
C CYS A 59 -4.00 1.31 0.67
N VAL A 60 -3.18 0.31 0.32
CA VAL A 60 -2.33 -0.39 1.30
C VAL A 60 -1.32 0.57 1.94
N LYS A 61 -0.69 1.46 1.15
CA LYS A 61 0.21 2.49 1.68
C LYS A 61 -0.51 3.40 2.66
N GLU A 62 -1.70 3.89 2.32
CA GLU A 62 -2.49 4.73 3.21
C GLU A 62 -2.86 4.02 4.52
N GLN A 63 -3.31 2.76 4.45
CA GLN A 63 -3.63 1.99 5.64
C GLN A 63 -2.38 1.73 6.50
N SER A 64 -1.23 1.50 5.87
CA SER A 64 0.02 1.26 6.59
C SER A 64 0.45 2.45 7.46
N GLN A 65 0.10 3.68 7.08
CA GLN A 65 0.39 4.88 7.88
C GLN A 65 -0.35 4.92 9.23
N LYS A 66 -1.32 4.02 9.46
CA LYS A 66 -1.98 3.89 10.76
C LYS A 66 -1.10 3.24 11.82
N PHE A 67 -0.16 2.37 11.44
CA PHE A 67 0.70 1.67 12.42
C PHE A 67 1.63 2.61 13.19
N PRO A 68 2.38 3.54 12.54
CA PRO A 68 3.20 4.51 13.26
C PRO A 68 2.37 5.44 14.16
N LYS A 69 1.18 5.85 13.70
CA LYS A 69 0.25 6.68 14.49
C LYS A 69 -0.23 5.96 15.75
N ILE A 70 -0.59 4.69 15.63
CA ILE A 70 -0.98 3.87 16.79
C ILE A 70 0.21 3.71 17.74
N ALA A 71 1.41 3.46 17.22
CA ALA A 71 2.61 3.37 18.04
C ALA A 71 2.89 4.69 18.78
N GLU A 72 2.74 5.84 18.13
CA GLU A 72 2.88 7.14 18.77
C GLU A 72 1.86 7.34 19.91
N ILE A 73 0.60 6.97 19.70
CA ILE A 73 -0.45 7.03 20.72
C ILE A 73 -0.09 6.14 21.92
N ILE A 74 0.37 4.90 21.69
CA ILE A 74 0.79 3.99 22.77
C ILE A 74 1.99 4.58 23.53
N ALA A 75 2.98 5.16 22.85
CA ALA A 75 4.14 5.77 23.50
C ALA A 75 3.75 6.94 24.40
N ILE A 76 2.79 7.77 23.95
CA ILE A 76 2.25 8.86 24.75
C ILE A 76 1.55 8.32 26.00
N GLU A 77 0.70 7.30 25.87
CA GLU A 77 0.00 6.72 27.02
C GLU A 77 0.97 6.03 28.01
N ASP A 78 1.96 5.28 27.51
CA ASP A 78 3.00 4.67 28.34
C ASP A 78 3.77 5.73 29.14
N SER A 79 4.07 6.88 28.54
CA SER A 79 4.79 7.98 29.21
C SER A 79 4.00 8.63 30.35
N LYS A 80 2.66 8.49 30.37
CA LYS A 80 1.79 9.02 31.43
C LYS A 80 1.74 8.09 32.65
N ILE A 81 2.02 6.80 32.47
CA ILE A 81 2.06 5.83 33.56
C ILE A 81 3.42 5.96 34.24
N LYS A 82 3.48 6.78 35.31
CA LYS A 82 4.64 6.85 36.19
C LYS A 82 4.62 5.65 37.14
N PHE A 83 5.64 4.79 37.06
CA PHE A 83 5.99 3.84 38.11
C PHE A 83 6.75 4.55 39.24
#